data_AF-A0A6G1RPA9-F1
#
_entry.id   AF-A0A6G1RPA9-F1
#
_cell.length_a   1.000
_cell.length_b   1.000
_cell.length_c   1.000
_cell.angle_alpha   90.00
_cell.angle_beta   90.00
_cell.angle_gamma   90.00
#
_symmetry.space_group_name_H-M   'P 1'
#
loop_
_entity.id
_entity.type
_entity.pdbx_description
1 polymer ?
#
loop_
_entity_poly.entity_id
_entity_poly.type
_entity_poly.pdbx_seq_one_letter_code
_entity_poly.pdbx_strand_id
1 'polypeptide(L)'
;ENRCATSNAVTCTKCLALGPECGWCAQEDFMAGATQKGRCDTVFNLMKRGCQSDFVENPTVHVTIPSDQETNTQVTPGRVSVQMRPGGEANFMLKVRPLEKYPVDLYYLVDVSASMHNNIEKLNSVGYALSKKM
;
A
#
# COMPACT_ATOMS: atom_id res chain seq x y z
N GLU A 1 13.02 2.83 -30.05
CA GLU A 1 11.78 3.56 -29.69
C GLU A 1 11.23 2.99 -28.39
N ASN A 2 10.63 3.80 -27.53
CA ASN A 2 10.06 3.36 -26.26
C ASN A 2 8.54 3.60 -26.25
N ARG A 3 7.82 2.92 -25.36
CA ARG A 3 6.34 3.01 -25.26
C ARG A 3 5.83 4.42 -24.94
N CYS A 4 6.64 5.24 -24.25
CA CYS A 4 6.27 6.61 -23.89
C CYS A 4 6.17 7.48 -25.16
N ALA A 5 7.17 7.41 -26.04
CA ALA A 5 7.28 8.19 -27.26
C ALA A 5 6.31 7.73 -28.38
N THR A 6 5.98 6.43 -28.45
CA THR A 6 5.06 5.90 -29.48
C THR A 6 3.57 6.09 -29.15
N SER A 7 3.23 6.45 -27.91
CA SER A 7 1.86 6.48 -27.40
C SER A 7 0.94 7.59 -27.96
N ASN A 8 1.47 8.53 -28.76
CA ASN A 8 0.75 9.74 -29.21
C ASN A 8 0.04 10.51 -28.06
N ALA A 9 0.56 10.42 -26.82
CA ALA A 9 -0.02 11.13 -25.69
C ALA A 9 0.09 12.65 -25.90
N VAL A 10 -1.07 13.31 -26.05
CA VAL A 10 -1.17 14.76 -26.29
C VAL A 10 -1.30 15.56 -24.99
N THR A 11 -1.59 14.89 -23.87
CA THR A 11 -1.76 15.52 -22.56
C THR A 11 -0.85 14.88 -21.51
N CYS A 12 -0.44 15.67 -20.51
CA CYS A 12 0.37 15.20 -19.40
C CYS A 12 -0.25 13.97 -18.71
N THR A 13 -1.55 14.03 -18.39
CA THR A 13 -2.27 12.91 -17.75
C THR A 13 -2.21 11.62 -18.57
N LYS A 14 -2.40 11.71 -19.89
CA LYS A 14 -2.32 10.53 -20.77
C LYS A 14 -0.91 9.97 -20.83
N CYS A 15 0.11 10.84 -20.83
CA CYS A 15 1.50 10.42 -20.81
C CYS A 15 1.86 9.69 -19.52
N LEU A 16 1.47 10.27 -18.38
CA LEU A 16 1.80 9.71 -17.07
C LEU A 16 1.08 8.37 -16.79
N ALA A 17 -0.04 8.11 -17.45
CA ALA A 17 -0.77 6.85 -17.35
C ALA A 17 -0.10 5.66 -18.08
N LEU A 18 0.90 5.89 -18.95
CA LEU A 18 1.51 4.85 -19.78
C LEU A 18 2.45 3.93 -19.01
N GLY A 19 3.10 4.45 -17.98
CA GLY A 19 4.07 3.71 -17.19
C GLY A 19 4.96 4.61 -16.33
N PRO A 20 5.52 4.08 -15.24
CA PRO A 20 6.30 4.84 -14.26
C PRO A 20 7.58 5.48 -14.81
N GLU A 21 8.12 4.98 -15.91
CA GLU A 21 9.32 5.51 -16.56
C GLU A 21 9.05 6.67 -17.55
N CYS A 22 7.78 6.91 -17.88
CA CYS A 22 7.37 8.01 -18.75
C CYS A 22 7.29 9.32 -17.95
N GLY A 23 7.88 10.39 -18.50
CA GLY A 23 7.76 11.76 -18.01
C GLY A 23 7.15 12.67 -19.06
N TRP A 24 6.72 13.85 -18.62
CA TRP A 24 6.16 14.88 -19.48
C TRP A 24 6.95 16.19 -19.35
N CYS A 25 7.32 16.83 -20.46
CA CYS A 25 7.99 18.13 -20.43
C CYS A 25 6.97 19.28 -20.53
N ALA A 26 6.88 20.10 -19.47
CA ALA A 26 5.99 21.26 -19.37
C ALA A 26 6.61 22.57 -19.90
N GLN A 27 7.89 22.58 -20.26
CA GLN A 27 8.62 23.75 -20.74
C GLN A 27 8.00 24.31 -22.05
N GLU A 28 7.75 25.61 -22.11
CA GLU A 28 6.99 26.23 -23.22
C GLU A 28 7.74 26.20 -24.55
N ASP A 29 9.03 26.56 -24.56
CA ASP A 29 9.93 26.58 -25.72
C ASP A 29 10.43 25.19 -26.14
N PHE A 30 10.10 24.14 -25.37
CA PHE A 30 10.52 22.79 -25.67
C PHE A 30 9.91 22.29 -26.99
N MET A 31 10.79 22.04 -27.96
CA MET A 31 10.43 21.60 -29.31
C MET A 31 9.43 22.53 -30.02
N ALA A 32 9.63 23.85 -29.94
CA ALA A 32 8.91 24.85 -30.72
C ALA A 32 9.12 24.63 -32.24
N GLY A 33 8.33 23.75 -32.84
CA GLY A 33 8.38 23.42 -34.28
C GLY A 33 8.24 21.92 -34.61
N ALA A 34 8.48 21.03 -33.65
CA ALA A 34 8.15 19.61 -33.81
C ALA A 34 6.77 19.34 -33.21
N THR A 35 5.96 18.54 -33.90
CA THR A 35 4.62 18.11 -33.45
C THR A 35 4.60 17.81 -31.95
N GLN A 36 3.52 18.22 -31.25
CA GLN A 36 3.33 18.05 -29.78
C GLN A 36 3.62 16.63 -29.21
N LYS A 37 3.80 15.65 -30.09
CA LYS A 37 4.26 14.27 -29.87
C LYS A 37 5.63 14.15 -29.18
N GLY A 38 6.42 15.21 -29.08
CA GLY A 38 7.73 15.19 -28.44
C GLY A 38 7.73 15.33 -26.91
N ARG A 39 6.60 15.74 -26.31
CA ARG A 39 6.53 16.09 -24.88
C ARG A 39 6.44 14.89 -23.93
N CYS A 40 6.02 13.73 -24.43
CA CYS A 40 5.96 12.48 -23.68
C CYS A 40 7.09 11.55 -24.11
N ASP A 41 8.04 11.27 -23.22
CA ASP A 41 9.14 10.34 -23.46
C ASP A 41 9.66 9.83 -22.10
N THR A 42 10.70 9.01 -22.09
CA THR A 42 11.40 8.73 -20.84
C THR A 42 12.08 9.98 -20.31
N VAL A 43 12.16 10.10 -18.99
CA VAL A 43 12.80 11.26 -18.31
C VAL A 43 14.22 11.52 -18.83
N PHE A 44 14.98 10.45 -19.07
CA PHE A 44 16.31 10.54 -19.66
C PHE A 44 16.30 11.16 -21.07
N ASN A 45 15.38 10.74 -21.93
CA ASN A 45 15.27 11.27 -23.29
C ASN A 45 14.81 12.73 -23.30
N LEU A 46 13.91 13.12 -22.40
CA LEU A 46 13.46 14.51 -22.26
C LEU A 46 14.61 15.43 -21.89
N MET A 47 15.42 15.05 -20.89
CA MET A 47 16.62 15.80 -20.50
C MET A 47 17.65 15.86 -21.64
N LYS A 48 17.90 14.74 -22.33
CA LYS A 48 18.82 14.69 -23.48
C LYS A 48 18.39 15.61 -24.62
N ARG A 49 17.08 15.83 -24.79
CA ARG A 49 16.49 16.72 -25.81
C ARG A 49 16.42 18.19 -25.37
N GLY A 50 16.91 18.52 -24.18
CA GLY A 50 17.01 19.89 -23.68
C GLY A 50 15.86 20.35 -22.79
N CYS A 51 14.99 19.45 -22.31
CA CYS A 51 14.02 19.80 -21.27
C CYS A 51 14.77 20.01 -19.94
N GLN A 52 14.60 21.16 -19.30
CA GLN A 52 15.17 21.40 -17.97
C GLN A 52 14.52 20.49 -16.93
N SER A 53 15.29 20.05 -15.93
CA SER A 53 14.81 19.16 -14.87
C SER A 53 13.55 19.70 -14.17
N ASP A 54 13.50 21.02 -13.97
CA ASP A 54 12.44 21.69 -13.22
C ASP A 54 11.10 21.71 -13.97
N PHE A 55 11.13 21.47 -15.28
CA PHE A 55 9.93 21.37 -16.13
C PHE A 55 9.58 19.92 -16.49
N VAL A 56 10.30 18.93 -15.97
CA VAL A 56 9.97 17.51 -16.17
C VAL A 56 8.98 17.06 -15.10
N GLU A 57 7.75 16.82 -15.53
CA GLU A 57 6.72 16.19 -14.72
C GLU A 57 6.93 14.68 -14.70
N ASN A 58 7.37 14.17 -13.54
CA ASN A 58 7.47 12.75 -13.26
C ASN A 58 7.23 12.47 -11.77
N PRO A 59 5.97 12.44 -11.31
CA PRO A 59 5.67 12.14 -9.91
C PRO A 59 6.17 10.74 -9.53
N THR A 60 7.05 10.66 -8.54
CA THR A 60 7.56 9.39 -8.03
C THR A 60 6.65 8.81 -6.95
N VAL A 61 6.75 7.50 -6.72
CA VAL A 61 6.03 6.85 -5.62
C VAL A 61 6.62 7.30 -4.30
N HIS A 62 5.79 7.81 -3.40
CA HIS A 62 6.17 8.22 -2.06
C HIS A 62 5.34 7.48 -1.02
N VAL A 63 6.04 6.85 -0.08
CA VAL A 63 5.41 6.22 1.09
C VAL A 63 5.82 7.02 2.31
N THR A 64 4.84 7.56 3.03
CA THR A 64 5.03 8.29 4.27
C THR A 64 4.40 7.52 5.41
N ILE A 65 5.21 7.25 6.44
CA ILE A 65 4.76 6.64 7.69
C ILE A 65 4.72 7.77 8.73
N PRO A 66 3.53 8.24 9.15
CA PRO A 66 3.43 9.24 10.19
C PRO A 66 4.08 8.72 11.48
N SER A 67 4.99 9.51 12.05
CA SER A 67 5.64 9.19 13.34
C SER A 67 4.65 9.25 14.49
N ASP A 68 3.66 10.13 14.37
CA ASP A 68 2.63 10.34 15.37
C ASP A 68 1.34 9.71 14.92
N GLN A 69 1.02 8.55 15.49
CA GLN A 69 -0.29 8.32 16.09
C GLN A 69 -0.39 6.88 16.57
N GLU A 70 -0.74 6.77 17.85
CA GLU A 70 -1.23 5.60 18.58
C GLU A 70 -0.61 4.28 18.12
N THR A 71 0.43 3.88 18.84
CA THR A 71 1.00 2.55 18.77
C THR A 71 -0.10 1.52 19.04
N ASN A 72 -0.75 1.05 17.98
CA ASN A 72 -1.48 -0.20 18.05
C ASN A 72 -0.41 -1.26 18.36
N THR A 73 -0.36 -1.72 19.61
CA THR A 73 0.79 -2.46 20.16
C THR A 73 1.07 -3.77 19.42
N GLN A 74 0.10 -4.25 18.64
CA GLN A 74 0.20 -5.46 17.84
C GLN A 74 0.63 -5.20 16.40
N VAL A 75 0.33 -4.05 15.80
CA VAL A 75 0.54 -3.81 14.37
C VAL A 75 1.19 -2.45 14.16
N THR A 76 2.37 -2.43 13.57
CA THR A 76 3.14 -1.21 13.32
C THR A 76 3.60 -1.14 11.86
N PRO A 77 3.41 -0.01 11.16
CA PRO A 77 2.76 1.22 11.60
C PRO A 77 1.22 1.12 11.62
N GLY A 78 0.56 1.93 12.46
CA GLY A 78 -0.91 1.99 12.51
C GLY A 78 -1.54 2.75 11.34
N ARG A 79 -0.76 3.57 10.63
CA ARG A 79 -1.17 4.30 9.43
C ARG A 79 -0.03 4.40 8.43
N VAL A 80 -0.36 4.32 7.15
CA VAL A 80 0.56 4.56 6.04
C VAL A 80 -0.14 5.48 5.04
N SER A 81 0.55 6.52 4.57
CA SER A 81 0.10 7.35 3.46
C SER A 81 0.94 7.03 2.22
N VAL A 82 0.28 6.61 1.14
CA VAL A 82 0.94 6.25 -0.12
C VAL A 82 0.47 7.22 -1.20
N GLN A 83 1.41 7.93 -1.80
CA GLN A 83 1.20 8.71 -3.02
C GLN A 83 1.83 7.94 -4.17
N MET A 84 1.02 7.54 -5.14
CA MET A 84 1.45 6.73 -6.26
C MET A 84 0.78 7.17 -7.55
N ARG A 85 1.52 7.09 -8.65
CA ARG A 85 0.99 7.27 -10.01
C ARG A 85 0.45 5.94 -10.57
N PRO A 86 -0.38 5.99 -11.63
CA PRO A 86 -0.81 4.78 -12.33
C PRO A 86 0.40 3.94 -12.80
N GLY A 87 0.37 2.64 -12.53
CA GLY A 87 1.45 1.71 -12.85
C GLY A 87 2.68 1.78 -11.95
N GLY A 88 2.69 2.63 -10.93
CA GLY A 88 3.72 2.63 -9.89
C GLY A 88 3.49 1.53 -8.86
N GLU A 89 4.57 1.06 -8.23
CA GLU A 89 4.54 0.08 -7.15
C GLU A 89 5.07 0.72 -5.86
N ALA A 90 4.41 0.45 -4.74
CA ALA A 90 4.78 0.95 -3.43
C ALA A 90 5.02 -0.23 -2.47
N ASN A 91 6.15 -0.20 -1.76
CA ASN A 91 6.51 -1.23 -0.79
C ASN A 91 6.66 -0.61 0.59
N PHE A 92 6.09 -1.25 1.60
CA PHE A 92 6.25 -0.86 3.00
C PHE A 92 6.21 -2.08 3.92
N MET A 93 6.81 -1.96 5.09
CA MET A 93 6.92 -3.06 6.05
C MET A 93 5.83 -2.95 7.11
N LEU A 94 5.09 -4.04 7.30
CA LEU A 94 4.16 -4.21 8.41
C LEU A 94 4.78 -5.17 9.44
N LYS A 95 4.85 -4.74 10.70
CA LYS A 95 5.30 -5.55 11.82
C LYS A 95 4.08 -5.98 12.64
N VAL A 96 3.90 -7.28 12.80
CA VAL A 96 2.85 -7.86 13.64
C VAL A 96 3.50 -8.53 14.83
N ARG A 97 3.14 -8.11 16.05
CA ARG A 97 3.58 -8.70 17.31
C ARG A 97 2.36 -9.21 18.08
N PRO A 98 2.25 -10.51 18.37
CA PRO A 98 1.23 -11.00 19.28
C PRO A 98 1.47 -10.45 20.70
N LEU A 99 0.40 -10.10 21.41
CA LEU A 99 0.51 -9.75 22.82
C LEU A 99 0.63 -11.00 23.68
N GLU A 100 1.51 -10.95 24.69
CA GLU A 100 1.70 -12.06 25.62
C GLU A 100 0.46 -12.33 26.49
N LYS A 101 -0.32 -11.29 26.78
CA LYS A 101 -1.54 -11.36 27.60
C LYS A 101 -2.67 -10.59 26.94
N TYR A 102 -3.36 -11.25 26.02
CA TYR A 102 -4.59 -10.73 25.42
C TYR A 102 -5.81 -11.35 26.10
N PRO A 103 -6.87 -10.58 26.40
CA PRO A 103 -8.08 -11.14 26.99
C PRO A 103 -8.64 -12.26 26.10
N VAL A 104 -9.05 -13.36 26.74
CA VAL A 104 -9.63 -14.52 26.06
C VAL A 104 -11.05 -14.70 26.55
N ASP A 105 -11.99 -14.76 25.61
CA ASP A 105 -13.36 -15.16 25.88
C ASP A 105 -13.53 -16.64 25.52
N LEU A 106 -14.01 -17.44 26.47
CA LEU A 106 -14.23 -18.87 26.28
C LEU A 106 -15.73 -19.16 26.23
N TYR A 107 -16.17 -19.76 25.11
CA TYR A 107 -17.52 -20.30 24.99
C TYR A 107 -17.47 -21.83 24.94
N TYR A 108 -18.06 -22.48 25.94
CA TYR A 108 -18.08 -23.93 26.03
C TYR A 108 -19.42 -24.46 25.53
N LEU A 109 -19.44 -24.95 24.28
CA LEU A 109 -20.64 -25.55 23.68
C LEU A 109 -20.69 -27.04 24.04
N VAL A 110 -21.78 -27.46 24.67
CA VAL A 110 -21.92 -28.81 25.21
C VAL A 110 -23.13 -29.50 24.62
N ASP A 111 -22.96 -30.76 24.27
CA ASP A 111 -24.08 -31.66 24.01
C ASP A 111 -24.75 -32.08 25.34
N VAL A 112 -26.06 -31.91 25.41
CA VAL A 112 -26.91 -32.27 26.57
C VAL A 112 -27.71 -33.56 26.34
N SER A 113 -27.30 -34.37 25.36
CA SER A 113 -27.91 -35.68 25.08
C SER A 113 -27.65 -36.71 26.19
N ALA A 114 -28.41 -37.81 26.18
CA ALA A 114 -28.36 -38.85 27.21
C ALA A 114 -26.96 -39.51 27.35
N SER A 115 -26.16 -39.54 26.29
CA SER A 115 -24.79 -40.07 26.34
C SER A 115 -23.84 -39.19 27.18
N MET A 116 -24.18 -37.92 27.36
CA MET A 116 -23.37 -36.94 28.08
C MET A 116 -23.74 -36.78 29.55
N HIS A 117 -24.70 -37.56 30.06
CA HIS A 117 -25.22 -37.46 31.43
C HIS A 117 -24.10 -37.44 32.50
N ASN A 118 -23.16 -38.39 32.41
CA ASN A 118 -22.04 -38.51 33.37
C ASN A 118 -20.97 -37.41 33.20
N ASN A 119 -20.95 -36.74 32.05
CA ASN A 119 -19.97 -35.71 31.73
C ASN A 119 -20.45 -34.32 32.17
N ILE A 120 -21.77 -34.10 32.19
CA ILE A 120 -22.37 -32.85 32.65
C ILE A 120 -22.04 -32.57 34.12
N GLU A 121 -22.03 -33.60 34.97
CA GLU A 121 -21.66 -33.45 36.39
C GLU A 121 -20.23 -32.90 36.57
N LYS A 122 -19.32 -33.23 35.66
CA LYS A 122 -17.93 -32.75 35.69
C LYS A 122 -17.79 -31.30 35.24
N LEU A 123 -18.70 -30.78 34.41
CA LEU A 123 -18.66 -29.41 33.88
C LEU A 123 -18.69 -28.36 34.99
N ASN A 124 -19.37 -28.64 36.10
CA ASN A 124 -19.42 -27.77 37.27
C ASN A 124 -18.03 -27.41 37.79
N SER A 125 -17.06 -28.33 37.66
CA SER A 125 -15.68 -28.13 38.11
C SER A 125 -14.76 -27.54 37.03
N VAL A 126 -15.14 -27.67 35.75
CA VAL A 126 -14.30 -27.28 34.61
C VAL A 126 -14.07 -25.78 34.59
N GLY A 127 -15.11 -24.97 34.84
CA GLY A 127 -14.97 -23.50 34.86
C GLY A 127 -13.93 -23.01 35.87
N TYR A 128 -13.95 -23.55 37.09
CA TYR A 128 -12.98 -23.22 38.13
C TYR A 128 -11.58 -23.76 37.85
N ALA A 129 -11.47 -24.97 37.30
CA ALA A 129 -10.19 -25.55 36.94
C ALA A 129 -9.51 -24.77 35.79
N LEU A 130 -10.30 -24.26 34.85
CA LEU A 130 -9.81 -23.49 33.71
C LEU A 130 -9.37 -22.09 34.12
N SER A 131 -10.13 -21.41 34.99
CA SER A 131 -9.79 -20.06 35.46
C SER A 131 -8.51 -20.00 36.29
N LYS A 132 -8.05 -21.13 36.87
CA LYS A 132 -6.75 -21.22 37.54
C LYS A 132 -5.57 -21.41 36.59
N LYS A 133 -5.82 -21.89 35.36
CA LYS A 133 -4.76 -22.24 34.39
C LYS A 133 -4.57 -21.17 33.32
N MET A 134 -5.58 -20.33 33.09
CA MET A 134 -5.55 -19.19 32.17
C MET A 134 -5.15 -17.92 32.91
#